data_AF-A0AAD4BM27-F1
#
_entry.id   AF-A0AAD4BM27-F1
#
_cell.length_a   1.000
_cell.length_b   1.000
_cell.length_c   1.000
_cell.angle_alpha   90.00
_cell.angle_beta   90.00
_cell.angle_gamma   90.00
#
_symmetry.space_group_name_H-M   'P 1'
#
loop_
_entity.id
_entity.type
_entity.pdbx_description
1 polymer ?
#
loop_
_entity_poly.entity_id
_entity_poly.type
_entity_poly.pdbx_seq_one_letter_code
_entity_poly.pdbx_strand_id
1 'polypeptide(L)'
;ARAAIMRELRGVIEFDGSYVNYRHLALLCDLMTHRGTLMAITRHSINRADTGALMRCSFEETVEILMEAAAVGEKDDCHGIVENMMFGQLAPMGAGAFDVALDID
;
A
#
# COMPACT_ATOMS: atom_id res chain seq x y z
N ALA A 1 9.58 -13.83 13.51
CA ALA A 1 9.74 -13.42 12.10
C ALA A 1 10.17 -11.95 11.96
N ARG A 2 9.33 -10.98 12.37
CA ARG A 2 9.61 -9.53 12.22
C ARG A 2 11.03 -9.08 12.60
N ALA A 3 11.48 -9.41 13.81
CA ALA A 3 12.81 -9.00 14.30
C ALA A 3 13.96 -9.60 13.47
N ALA A 4 13.77 -10.80 12.90
CA ALA A 4 14.75 -11.42 12.02
C ALA A 4 14.86 -10.65 10.69
N ILE A 5 13.72 -10.29 10.07
CA ILE A 5 13.69 -9.51 8.82
C ILE A 5 14.39 -8.16 9.01
N MET A 6 14.10 -7.47 10.12
CA MET A 6 14.75 -6.21 10.47
C MET A 6 16.27 -6.35 10.54
N ARG A 7 16.77 -7.41 11.22
CA ARG A 7 18.20 -7.66 11.37
C ARG A 7 18.87 -7.92 10.03
N GLU A 8 18.26 -8.73 9.17
CA GLU A 8 18.82 -9.06 7.85
C GLU A 8 18.80 -7.85 6.90
N LEU A 9 17.67 -7.12 6.81
CA LEU A 9 17.58 -5.91 5.98
C LEU A 9 18.60 -4.86 6.40
N ARG A 10 18.74 -4.64 7.72
CA ARG A 10 19.72 -3.71 8.25
C ARG A 10 21.15 -4.15 7.93
N GLY A 11 21.46 -5.44 8.07
CA GLY A 11 22.78 -5.99 7.73
C GLY A 11 23.17 -5.76 6.27
N VAL A 12 22.24 -5.89 5.33
CA VAL A 12 22.50 -5.64 3.90
C VAL A 12 22.71 -4.16 3.61
N ILE A 13 21.93 -3.27 4.21
CA ILE A 13 22.01 -1.83 3.95
C ILE A 13 23.26 -1.22 4.59
N GLU A 14 23.55 -1.58 5.84
CA GLU A 14 24.72 -1.05 6.56
C GLU A 14 26.04 -1.62 6.02
N PHE A 15 26.01 -2.76 5.31
CA PHE A 15 27.20 -3.35 4.68
C PHE A 15 27.89 -2.40 3.69
N ASP A 16 27.12 -1.61 2.95
CA ASP A 16 27.63 -0.62 1.98
C ASP A 16 27.93 0.76 2.64
N GLY A 17 27.91 0.83 3.98
CA GLY A 17 28.08 2.09 4.72
C GLY A 17 26.88 3.05 4.62
N SER A 18 25.79 2.62 3.97
CA SER A 18 24.57 3.40 3.82
C SER A 18 23.76 3.44 5.11
N TYR A 19 23.12 4.58 5.38
CA TYR A 19 22.24 4.76 6.54
C TYR A 19 20.78 4.89 6.12
N VAL A 20 19.91 4.11 6.77
CA VAL A 20 18.45 4.26 6.67
C VAL A 20 17.89 4.35 8.09
N ASN A 21 17.04 5.35 8.32
CA ASN A 21 16.42 5.53 9.63
C ASN A 21 15.57 4.32 10.01
N TYR A 22 15.66 3.88 11.27
CA TYR A 22 14.92 2.74 11.82
C TYR A 22 13.44 2.74 11.44
N ARG A 23 12.78 3.91 11.42
CA ARG A 23 11.35 4.03 11.13
C ARG A 23 10.95 3.46 9.77
N HIS A 24 11.78 3.63 8.74
CA HIS A 24 11.49 3.11 7.39
C HIS A 24 11.58 1.59 7.34
N LEU A 25 12.64 1.03 7.94
CA LEU A 25 12.83 -0.43 8.01
C LEU A 25 11.76 -1.08 8.89
N ALA A 26 11.38 -0.41 9.99
CA ALA A 26 10.36 -0.90 10.91
C ALA A 26 9.01 -0.98 10.20
N LEU A 27 8.61 0.08 9.51
CA LEU A 27 7.36 0.14 8.75
C LEU A 27 7.29 -0.98 7.70
N LEU A 28 8.38 -1.21 6.95
CA LEU A 28 8.45 -2.29 5.97
C LEU A 28 8.31 -3.67 6.64
N CYS A 29 9.03 -3.91 7.73
CA CYS A 29 8.94 -5.17 8.48
C CYS A 29 7.54 -5.40 9.06
N ASP A 30 6.88 -4.35 9.54
CA ASP A 30 5.51 -4.39 10.03
C ASP A 30 4.55 -4.75 8.90
N LEU A 31 4.66 -4.08 7.74
CA LEU A 31 3.84 -4.37 6.57
C LEU A 31 4.01 -5.84 6.10
N MET A 32 5.23 -6.36 6.09
CA MET A 32 5.51 -7.76 5.74
C MET A 32 4.95 -8.78 6.75
N THR A 33 4.63 -8.38 7.98
CA THR A 33 4.28 -9.32 9.07
C THR A 33 2.92 -9.09 9.74
N HIS A 34 2.22 -7.98 9.43
CA HIS A 34 0.99 -7.58 10.12
C HIS A 34 -0.19 -8.55 9.99
N ARG A 35 -0.28 -9.36 8.90
CA ARG A 35 -1.40 -10.29 8.66
C ARG A 35 -1.23 -11.66 9.34
N GLY A 36 -0.21 -11.84 10.18
CA GLY A 36 0.08 -13.13 10.83
C GLY A 36 0.79 -14.16 9.94
N THR A 37 0.86 -13.93 8.63
CA THR A 37 1.73 -14.64 7.68
C THR A 37 2.78 -13.71 7.12
N LEU A 38 3.89 -14.27 6.62
CA LEU A 38 4.93 -13.49 5.96
C LEU A 38 4.48 -13.13 4.55
N MET A 39 4.25 -11.84 4.30
CA MET A 39 3.90 -11.32 2.98
C MET A 39 5.17 -10.82 2.28
N ALA A 40 5.48 -11.40 1.13
CA ALA A 40 6.56 -10.89 0.27
C ALA A 40 6.13 -9.56 -0.37
N ILE A 41 7.08 -8.69 -0.72
CA ILE A 41 6.77 -7.46 -1.46
C ILE A 41 6.85 -7.77 -2.96
N THR A 42 5.81 -8.40 -3.48
CA THR A 42 5.68 -8.81 -4.89
C THR A 42 4.24 -8.63 -5.36
N ARG A 43 4.02 -8.59 -6.67
CA ARG A 43 2.66 -8.45 -7.25
C ARG A 43 1.67 -9.50 -6.73
N HIS A 44 2.11 -10.74 -6.58
CA HIS A 44 1.26 -11.83 -6.09
C HIS A 44 0.78 -11.61 -4.65
N SER A 45 1.58 -10.93 -3.84
CA SER A 45 1.24 -10.62 -2.46
C SER A 45 0.37 -9.38 -2.36
N ILE A 46 0.61 -8.38 -3.22
CA ILE A 46 -0.19 -7.15 -3.32
C ILE A 46 -1.57 -7.45 -3.90
N ASN A 47 -1.70 -8.33 -4.88
CA ASN A 47 -2.99 -8.71 -5.47
C ASN A 47 -3.87 -9.53 -4.51
N ARG A 48 -3.27 -10.11 -3.46
CA ARG A 48 -3.96 -10.73 -2.32
C ARG A 48 -4.23 -9.74 -1.17
N ALA A 49 -3.85 -8.48 -1.33
CA ALA A 49 -4.19 -7.45 -0.38
C ALA A 49 -5.70 -7.16 -0.45
N ASP A 50 -6.34 -6.97 0.71
CA ASP A 50 -7.70 -6.47 0.82
C ASP A 50 -7.75 -4.98 0.42
N THR A 51 -7.63 -4.73 -0.89
CA THR A 51 -7.51 -3.42 -1.52
C THR A 51 -8.32 -3.42 -2.81
N GLY A 52 -8.89 -2.27 -3.18
CA GLY A 52 -9.73 -2.11 -4.36
C GLY A 52 -9.07 -2.61 -5.66
N ALA A 53 -9.90 -3.07 -6.59
CA ALA A 53 -9.47 -3.52 -7.91
C ALA A 53 -8.68 -2.44 -8.66
N LEU A 54 -9.03 -1.15 -8.50
CA LEU A 54 -8.34 -0.03 -9.13
C LEU A 54 -6.94 0.18 -8.54
N MET A 55 -6.80 0.01 -7.22
CA MET A 55 -5.48 0.01 -6.58
C MET A 55 -4.64 -1.17 -7.05
N ARG A 56 -5.19 -2.40 -7.07
CA ARG A 56 -4.44 -3.60 -7.50
C ARG A 56 -4.02 -3.51 -8.97
N CYS A 57 -4.91 -3.10 -9.87
CA CYS A 57 -4.61 -3.02 -11.30
C CYS A 57 -3.57 -1.94 -11.65
N SER A 58 -3.30 -1.00 -10.73
CA SER A 58 -2.24 -0.01 -10.90
C SER A 58 -0.82 -0.59 -10.78
N PHE A 59 -0.68 -1.79 -10.20
CA PHE A 59 0.61 -2.45 -10.01
C PHE A 59 0.62 -3.85 -10.67
N GLU A 60 1.05 -3.87 -11.93
CA GLU A 60 1.11 -5.07 -12.78
C GLU A 60 -0.27 -5.77 -12.99
N GLU A 61 -0.33 -6.77 -13.88
CA GLU A 61 -1.50 -7.65 -14.11
C GLU A 61 -2.85 -6.92 -14.39
N THR A 62 -2.81 -5.67 -14.87
CA THR A 62 -3.98 -4.76 -14.97
C THR A 62 -5.19 -5.37 -15.68
N VAL A 63 -5.00 -5.98 -16.84
CA VAL A 63 -6.10 -6.53 -17.65
C VAL A 63 -6.76 -7.71 -16.94
N GLU A 64 -5.96 -8.59 -16.35
CA GLU A 64 -6.46 -9.79 -15.64
C GLU A 64 -7.26 -9.39 -14.41
N ILE A 65 -6.74 -8.44 -13.61
CA ILE A 65 -7.41 -7.93 -12.41
C ILE A 65 -8.75 -7.28 -12.76
N LEU A 66 -8.80 -6.46 -13.80
CA LEU A 66 -10.05 -5.80 -14.22
C LEU A 66 -11.07 -6.80 -14.77
N MET A 67 -10.63 -7.82 -15.51
CA MET A 67 -11.52 -8.87 -16.01
C MET A 67 -12.12 -9.71 -14.87
N GLU A 68 -11.31 -10.06 -13.87
CA GLU A 68 -11.77 -10.80 -12.68
C GLU A 68 -12.75 -9.95 -11.84
N ALA A 69 -12.38 -8.70 -11.56
CA ALA A 69 -13.24 -7.76 -10.83
C ALA A 69 -14.58 -7.54 -11.54
N ALA A 70 -14.58 -7.40 -12.87
CA ALA A 70 -15.79 -7.26 -13.67
C ALA A 70 -16.67 -8.53 -13.65
N ALA A 71 -16.05 -9.72 -13.63
CA ALA A 71 -16.78 -10.99 -13.60
C ALA A 71 -17.53 -11.21 -12.28
N VAL A 72 -16.99 -10.73 -11.15
CA VAL A 72 -17.63 -10.85 -9.83
C VAL A 72 -18.42 -9.61 -9.40
N GLY A 73 -18.35 -8.53 -10.19
CA GLY A 73 -18.98 -7.25 -9.86
C GLY A 73 -18.36 -6.60 -8.62
N GLU A 74 -17.03 -6.67 -8.48
CA GLU A 74 -16.31 -6.09 -7.35
C GLU A 74 -16.58 -4.58 -7.25
N LYS A 75 -16.95 -4.12 -6.06
CA LYS A 75 -17.18 -2.71 -5.80
C LYS A 75 -15.91 -2.11 -5.20
N ASP A 76 -15.39 -1.08 -5.86
CA ASP A 76 -14.30 -0.25 -5.35
C ASP A 76 -14.89 0.95 -4.60
N ASP A 77 -14.45 1.16 -3.37
CA ASP A 77 -14.94 2.25 -2.51
C ASP A 77 -14.24 3.60 -2.79
N CYS A 78 -13.24 3.63 -3.70
CA CYS A 78 -12.54 4.83 -4.13
C CYS A 78 -11.96 5.67 -2.96
N HIS A 79 -11.61 5.05 -1.84
CA HIS A 79 -11.03 5.71 -0.68
C HIS A 79 -9.48 5.67 -0.72
N GLY A 80 -8.90 4.88 -1.62
CA GLY A 80 -7.47 4.78 -1.83
C GLY A 80 -6.89 6.00 -2.57
N ILE A 81 -5.59 6.22 -2.37
CA ILE A 81 -4.87 7.32 -3.03
C ILE A 81 -4.89 7.15 -4.55
N VAL A 82 -4.68 5.92 -5.03
CA VAL A 82 -4.56 5.59 -6.46
C VAL A 82 -5.89 5.83 -7.18
N GLU A 83 -7.00 5.33 -6.62
CA GLU A 83 -8.34 5.51 -7.19
C GLU A 83 -8.67 7.00 -7.36
N ASN A 84 -8.50 7.79 -6.30
CA ASN A 84 -8.75 9.23 -6.34
C ASN A 84 -7.87 9.94 -7.38
N MET A 85 -6.61 9.54 -7.50
CA MET A 85 -5.70 10.08 -8.51
C MET A 85 -6.17 9.76 -9.94
N MET A 86 -6.65 8.53 -10.19
CA MET A 86 -7.17 8.12 -11.50
C MET A 86 -8.41 8.94 -11.90
N PHE A 87 -9.28 9.27 -10.93
CA PHE A 87 -10.47 10.07 -11.17
C PHE A 87 -10.24 11.59 -11.12
N GLY A 88 -9.01 12.04 -10.85
CA GLY A 88 -8.68 13.47 -10.71
C GLY A 88 -9.33 14.12 -9.48
N GLN A 89 -9.65 13.32 -8.46
CA GLN A 89 -10.18 13.77 -7.18
C GLN A 89 -9.03 14.08 -6.21
N LEU A 90 -9.31 14.89 -5.18
CA LEU A 90 -8.35 15.14 -4.12
C LEU A 90 -8.15 13.85 -3.32
N ALA A 91 -6.95 13.28 -3.35
CA ALA A 91 -6.65 12.08 -2.60
C ALA A 91 -6.69 12.35 -1.07
N PRO A 92 -7.23 11.41 -0.26
CA PRO A 92 -7.36 11.55 1.19
C PRO A 92 -6.03 11.32 1.90
N MET A 93 -5.02 12.15 1.58
CA MET A 93 -3.69 12.12 2.17
C MET A 93 -3.16 13.52 2.44
N GLY A 94 -2.36 13.67 3.50
CA GLY A 94 -1.74 14.96 3.85
C GLY A 94 -2.79 16.06 4.05
N ALA A 95 -2.75 17.11 3.22
CA ALA A 95 -3.70 18.22 3.28
C ALA A 95 -5.12 17.85 2.84
N GLY A 96 -5.30 16.77 2.07
CA GLY A 96 -6.61 16.25 1.69
C GLY A 96 -7.21 15.26 2.69
N ALA A 97 -6.55 15.02 3.83
CA ALA A 97 -7.03 14.09 4.85
C ALA A 97 -8.14 14.66 5.75
N PHE A 98 -8.50 15.94 5.57
CA PHE A 98 -9.54 16.62 6.30
C PHE A 98 -10.25 17.61 5.39
N ASP A 99 -11.51 17.90 5.73
CA ASP A 99 -12.28 18.94 5.07
C ASP A 99 -12.22 20.25 5.87
N VAL A 100 -12.42 21.36 5.16
CA VAL A 100 -12.51 22.69 5.76
C VAL A 100 -13.93 23.19 5.58
N ALA A 101 -14.60 23.44 6.70
CA ALA A 101 -15.91 24.09 6.72
C ALA A 101 -15.77 25.55 7.17
N LEU A 102 -16.59 26.42 6.61
CA LEU A 102 -16.72 27.80 7.10
C LEU A 102 -17.56 27.77 8.38
N ASP A 103 -17.02 28.36 9.44
CA ASP A 103 -17.77 28.63 10.66
C ASP A 103 -18.64 29.89 10.44
N ILE A 104 -19.96 29.74 10.57
CA ILE A 104 -20.96 30.78 10.23
C ILE A 104 -21.67 31.32 11.49
N ASP A 105 -21.29 30.85 12.67
CA ASP A 105 -21.80 31.31 13.97
C ASP A 105 -21.08 32.56 14.49
#